data_AF-A0A931G2U6-F1
#
_entry.id   AF-A0A931G2U6-F1
#
_cell.length_a   1.000
_cell.length_b   1.000
_cell.length_c   1.000
_cell.angle_alpha   90.00
_cell.angle_beta   90.00
_cell.angle_gamma   90.00
#
_symmetry.space_group_name_H-M   'P 1'
#
loop_
_entity.id
_entity.type
_entity.pdbx_description
1 polymer ?
#
loop_
_entity_poly.entity_id
_entity_poly.type
_entity_poly.pdbx_seq_one_letter_code
_entity_poly.pdbx_strand_id
1 'polypeptide(L)'
;MSTEQRAAPERGGRKTSGRASVAGRITVGLIPKVYEELERLTAATRLSTTDVVNRAISIYHLIDSKRREGYELVLRQPETGKEVIVEII
;
A
#
# COMPACT_ATOMS: atom_id res chain seq x y z
N MET A 1 -24.26 20.09 53.73
CA MET A 1 -23.01 19.34 53.49
C MET A 1 -23.25 18.50 52.24
N SER A 2 -23.19 19.01 51.02
CA SER A 2 -22.08 19.69 50.32
C SER A 2 -20.84 18.81 50.22
N THR A 3 -20.76 17.96 49.20
CA THR A 3 -19.54 17.80 48.41
C THR A 3 -19.91 17.36 46.99
N GLU A 4 -20.08 18.34 46.10
CA GLU A 4 -19.92 18.14 44.66
C GLU A 4 -18.48 17.69 44.42
N GLN A 5 -18.29 16.48 43.89
CA GLN A 5 -17.00 16.07 43.36
C GLN A 5 -17.08 16.13 41.84
N ARG A 6 -16.83 17.34 41.31
CA ARG A 6 -16.56 17.56 39.88
C ARG A 6 -15.19 16.97 39.57
N ALA A 7 -15.17 15.82 38.90
CA ALA A 7 -13.98 15.34 38.21
C ALA A 7 -13.89 16.01 36.83
N ALA A 8 -12.69 16.50 36.53
CA ALA A 8 -12.32 17.26 35.34
C ALA A 8 -12.51 16.47 34.02
N PRO A 9 -12.63 17.15 32.87
CA PRO A 9 -12.76 16.47 31.59
C PRO A 9 -11.48 15.70 31.26
N GLU A 10 -11.63 14.44 30.83
CA GLU A 10 -10.53 13.63 30.36
C GLU A 10 -9.80 14.35 29.22
N ARG A 11 -8.51 14.65 29.47
CA ARG A 11 -7.62 15.24 28.49
C ARG A 11 -7.55 14.32 27.28
N GLY A 12 -7.87 14.89 26.12
CA GLY A 12 -7.87 14.22 24.84
C GLY A 12 -6.64 13.31 24.66
N GLY A 13 -6.90 12.02 24.55
CA GLY A 13 -6.02 11.09 23.89
C GLY A 13 -5.85 11.57 22.46
N ARG A 14 -4.78 12.30 22.19
CA ARG A 14 -4.26 12.51 20.84
C ARG A 14 -4.15 11.12 20.24
N LYS A 15 -5.06 10.75 19.32
CA LYS A 15 -4.94 9.57 18.47
C LYS A 15 -3.58 9.70 17.78
N THR A 16 -2.56 9.08 18.35
CA THR A 16 -1.31 8.86 17.66
C THR A 16 -1.69 8.05 16.44
N SER A 17 -1.62 8.68 15.27
CA SER A 17 -1.83 8.03 13.98
C SER A 17 -1.08 6.71 14.01
N GLY A 18 -1.82 5.60 14.02
CA GLY A 18 -1.25 4.28 14.22
C GLY A 18 -0.19 4.04 13.16
N ARG A 19 1.08 4.01 13.57
CA ARG A 19 2.05 3.25 12.79
C ARG A 19 1.50 1.84 12.78
N ALA A 20 1.09 1.36 11.62
CA ALA A 20 0.63 -0.01 11.46
C ALA A 20 1.68 -0.93 12.09
N SER A 21 1.25 -1.75 13.05
CA SER A 21 2.12 -2.71 13.72
C SER A 21 2.60 -3.73 12.69
N VAL A 22 3.90 -4.02 12.68
CA VAL A 22 4.49 -5.03 11.79
C VAL A 22 3.88 -6.39 12.14
N ALA A 23 3.07 -6.96 11.24
CA ALA A 23 2.40 -8.24 11.44
C ALA A 23 3.31 -9.45 11.17
N GLY A 24 4.38 -9.26 10.38
CA GLY A 24 5.35 -10.29 10.05
C GLY A 24 6.54 -9.71 9.28
N ARG A 25 7.63 -10.48 9.16
CA ARG A 25 8.79 -10.14 8.34
C ARG A 25 9.07 -11.28 7.38
N ILE A 26 9.36 -10.95 6.13
CA ILE A 26 9.69 -11.91 5.08
C ILE A 26 11.06 -11.54 4.54
N THR A 27 11.94 -12.52 4.37
CA THR A 27 13.24 -12.37 3.69
C THR A 27 13.12 -13.02 2.32
N VAL A 28 13.37 -12.25 1.26
CA VAL A 28 13.24 -12.71 -0.13
C VAL A 28 14.52 -12.39 -0.88
N GLY A 29 15.09 -13.40 -1.56
CA GLY A 29 16.15 -13.17 -2.53
C GLY A 29 15.58 -12.60 -3.83
N LEU A 30 16.09 -11.46 -4.28
CA LEU A 30 15.72 -10.87 -5.57
C LEU A 30 16.79 -11.18 -6.60
N ILE A 31 16.36 -11.51 -7.82
CA ILE A 31 17.29 -11.57 -8.96
C ILE A 31 17.80 -10.15 -9.28
N PRO A 32 19.02 -10.00 -9.84
CA PRO A 32 19.64 -8.68 -10.04
C PRO A 32 18.73 -7.67 -10.74
N LYS A 33 18.08 -8.09 -11.84
CA LYS A 33 17.14 -7.24 -12.58
C LYS A 33 16.02 -6.66 -11.71
N VAL A 34 15.41 -7.48 -10.85
CA VAL A 34 14.29 -7.07 -10.00
C VAL A 34 14.77 -6.13 -8.88
N TYR A 35 15.98 -6.37 -8.37
CA TYR A 35 16.58 -5.47 -7.39
C TYR A 35 16.80 -4.07 -7.98
N GLU A 36 17.34 -3.98 -9.20
CA GLU A 36 17.50 -2.69 -9.89
C GLU A 36 16.15 -2.01 -10.21
N GLU A 37 15.13 -2.78 -10.59
CA GLU A 37 13.77 -2.25 -10.81
C GLU A 37 13.18 -1.67 -9.51
N LEU A 38 13.42 -2.33 -8.38
CA LEU A 38 13.01 -1.84 -7.06
C LEU A 38 13.73 -0.53 -6.69
N GLU A 39 15.02 -0.42 -6.96
CA GLU A 39 15.76 0.84 -6.77
C GLU A 39 15.23 1.97 -7.65
N ARG A 40 14.96 1.70 -8.93
CA ARG A 40 14.35 2.70 -9.84
C ARG A 40 12.96 3.11 -9.35
N LEU A 41 12.15 2.16 -8.90
CA LEU A 41 10.78 2.42 -8.45
C LEU A 41 10.74 3.23 -7.15
N THR A 42 11.60 2.90 -6.20
CA THR A 42 11.73 3.69 -4.95
C THR A 42 12.23 5.10 -5.24
N ALA A 43 13.19 5.27 -6.14
CA ALA A 43 13.66 6.60 -6.58
C ALA A 43 12.57 7.42 -7.27
N ALA A 44 11.80 6.82 -8.20
CA ALA A 44 10.75 7.50 -8.94
C ALA A 44 9.54 7.90 -8.07
N THR A 45 9.19 7.05 -7.10
CA THR A 45 7.99 7.25 -6.25
C THR A 45 8.29 7.95 -4.92
N ARG A 46 9.57 8.05 -4.54
CA ARG A 46 10.04 8.50 -3.20
C ARG A 46 9.47 7.68 -2.04
N LEU A 47 9.02 6.46 -2.31
CA LEU A 47 8.52 5.53 -1.30
C LEU A 47 9.65 4.70 -0.73
N SER A 48 9.53 4.30 0.53
CA SER A 48 10.45 3.32 1.10
C SER A 48 10.30 1.96 0.41
N THR A 49 11.35 1.13 0.45
CA THR A 49 11.27 -0.25 -0.05
C THR A 49 10.10 -1.02 0.57
N THR A 50 9.87 -0.84 1.88
CA THR A 50 8.74 -1.45 2.59
C THR A 50 7.39 -0.98 2.02
N ASP A 51 7.24 0.32 1.76
CA ASP A 51 6.00 0.86 1.19
C ASP A 51 5.76 0.35 -0.24
N VAL A 52 6.81 0.28 -1.06
CA VAL A 52 6.73 -0.26 -2.42
C VAL A 52 6.30 -1.73 -2.38
N VAL A 53 6.94 -2.54 -1.54
CA VAL A 53 6.61 -3.97 -1.40
C VAL A 53 5.17 -4.17 -0.90
N ASN A 54 4.77 -3.46 0.16
CA ASN A 54 3.41 -3.56 0.70
C ASN A 54 2.35 -3.16 -0.34
N ARG A 55 2.61 -2.10 -1.12
CA ARG A 55 1.71 -1.67 -2.21
C ARG A 55 1.70 -2.65 -3.37
N ALA A 56 2.85 -3.19 -3.76
CA ALA A 56 2.95 -4.18 -4.83
C ALA A 56 2.11 -5.43 -4.51
N ILE A 57 2.20 -5.93 -3.28
CA ILE A 57 1.37 -7.06 -2.80
C ILE A 57 -0.11 -6.70 -2.87
N SER A 58 -0.48 -5.51 -2.41
CA SER A 58 -1.89 -5.07 -2.41
C SER A 58 -2.45 -4.92 -3.83
N ILE A 59 -1.65 -4.38 -4.76
CA ILE A 59 -2.01 -4.22 -6.18
C ILE A 59 -2.13 -5.59 -6.84
N TYR A 60 -1.18 -6.49 -6.61
CA TYR A 60 -1.24 -7.85 -7.16
C TYR A 60 -2.50 -8.58 -6.69
N HIS A 61 -2.83 -8.49 -5.39
CA HIS A 61 -4.04 -9.08 -4.85
C HIS A 61 -5.32 -8.51 -5.48
N LEU A 62 -5.40 -7.18 -5.63
CA LEU A 62 -6.54 -6.52 -6.27
C LEU A 62 -6.72 -7.00 -7.72
N ILE A 63 -5.64 -7.03 -8.49
CA ILE A 63 -5.68 -7.44 -9.90
C ILE A 63 -6.08 -8.92 -10.02
N ASP A 64 -5.49 -9.81 -9.22
CA ASP A 64 -5.85 -11.23 -9.20
C ASP A 64 -7.34 -11.42 -8.84
N SER A 65 -7.83 -10.72 -7.81
CA SER A 65 -9.25 -10.77 -7.41
C SER A 65 -10.16 -10.33 -8.56
N LYS A 66 -9.85 -9.20 -9.22
CA LYS A 66 -10.67 -8.68 -10.32
C LYS A 66 -10.63 -9.57 -11.54
N ARG A 67 -9.48 -10.16 -11.87
CA ARG A 67 -9.39 -11.15 -12.97
C ARG A 67 -10.26 -12.38 -12.71
N ARG A 68 -10.28 -12.90 -11.47
CA ARG A 68 -11.15 -14.02 -11.10
C ARG A 68 -12.65 -13.69 -11.21
N GLU A 69 -13.01 -12.43 -11.02
CA GLU A 69 -14.37 -11.92 -11.26
C GLU A 69 -14.68 -11.72 -12.75
N GLY A 70 -13.72 -11.95 -13.66
CA GLY A 70 -13.88 -11.82 -15.11
C GLY A 70 -13.51 -10.45 -15.69
N TYR A 71 -12.88 -9.56 -14.92
CA TYR A 71 -12.42 -8.26 -15.41
C TYR A 71 -11.08 -8.38 -16.17
N GLU A 72 -10.91 -7.54 -17.18
CA GLU A 72 -9.65 -7.36 -17.90
C GLU A 72 -8.83 -6.19 -17.33
N LEU A 73 -7.51 -6.33 -17.33
CA LEU A 73 -6.60 -5.22 -17.01
C LEU A 73 -6.26 -4.48 -18.30
N VAL A 74 -6.66 -3.20 -18.36
CA VAL A 74 -6.41 -2.33 -19.51
C VAL A 74 -5.48 -1.20 -19.08
N LEU A 75 -4.37 -1.03 -19.80
CA LEU A 75 -3.54 0.18 -19.71
C LEU A 75 -3.98 1.13 -20.83
N ARG A 76 -4.40 2.33 -20.42
CA ARG A 76 -4.84 3.38 -21.34
C ARG A 76 -3.83 4.51 -21.38
N GLN A 77 -3.41 4.90 -22.59
CA GLN A 77 -2.65 6.12 -22.81
C GLN A 77 -3.65 7.30 -22.93
N PRO A 78 -3.70 8.24 -21.97
CA PRO A 78 -4.76 9.26 -21.94
C PRO A 78 -4.74 10.19 -23.16
N GLU A 79 -3.54 10.55 -23.63
CA GLU A 79 -3.34 11.53 -24.71
C GLU A 79 -3.82 11.01 -26.07
N THR A 80 -3.65 9.71 -26.34
CA THR A 80 -4.00 9.10 -27.62
C THR A 80 -5.30 8.31 -27.57
N GLY A 81 -5.78 7.98 -26.37
CA GLY A 81 -6.88 7.05 -26.16
C GLY A 81 -6.54 5.60 -26.47
N LYS A 82 -5.27 5.28 -26.78
CA LYS A 82 -4.84 3.92 -27.08
C LYS A 82 -4.94 3.05 -25.83
N GLU A 83 -5.57 1.90 -25.98
CA GLU A 83 -5.72 0.91 -24.91
C GLU A 83 -4.96 -0.38 -25.27
N VAL A 84 -4.34 -0.98 -24.27
CA VAL A 84 -3.72 -2.31 -24.38
C VAL A 84 -4.20 -3.19 -23.24
N ILE A 85 -4.69 -4.38 -23.59
CA ILE A 85 -5.03 -5.42 -22.61
C ILE A 85 -3.71 -6.07 -22.15
N VAL A 86 -3.55 -6.21 -20.84
CA VAL A 86 -2.34 -6.75 -20.24
C VAL A 86 -2.68 -7.98 -19.42
N GLU A 87 -1.88 -9.03 -19.60
CA GLU A 87 -1.92 -10.20 -18.74
C GLU A 87 -0.74 -10.17 -17.77
N ILE A 88 -1.04 -10.33 -16.48
CA ILE A 88 -0.05 -10.59 -15.44
C ILE A 88 0.04 -12.10 -15.28
N ILE A 89 1.23 -12.66 -15.44
CA ILE A 89 1.55 -14.10 -15.30
C ILE A 89 2.04 -14.37 -13.87
#